data_AF-A0A373DBK4-F1
#
_entry.id   AF-A0A373DBK4-F1
#
_cell.length_a   1.000
_cell.length_b   1.000
_cell.length_c   1.000
_cell.angle_alpha   90.00
_cell.angle_beta   90.00
_cell.angle_gamma   90.00
#
_symmetry.space_group_name_H-M   'P 1'
#
loop_
_entity.id
_entity.type
_entity.pdbx_description
1 polymer ?
#
loop_
_entity_poly.entity_id
_entity_poly.type
_entity_poly.pdbx_seq_one_letter_code
_entity_poly.pdbx_strand_id
1 'polypeptide(L)'
;MQLEPLDTREIGKRLRTLRTNARMKQVELSLLLGIAQSTLSLYERGGIIPGFEILIAYMKLFHVSLEHLLCLDADGFDLSVISGYDDLRYGAHKLNANEKEQLMTLLSTYK
;
A
#
# COMPACT_ATOMS: atom_id res chain seq x y z
N MET A 1 5.72 -16.89 -16.63
CA MET A 1 5.98 -16.51 -15.23
C MET A 1 4.65 -16.69 -14.51
N GLN A 2 4.53 -17.70 -13.64
CA GLN A 2 3.33 -17.83 -12.81
C GLN A 2 3.46 -16.76 -11.72
N LEU A 3 2.51 -15.83 -11.68
CA LEU A 3 2.50 -14.75 -10.68
C LEU A 3 1.91 -15.35 -9.40
N GLU A 4 2.70 -15.38 -8.34
CA GLU A 4 2.26 -15.82 -7.02
C GLU A 4 1.38 -14.73 -6.38
N PRO A 5 0.35 -15.10 -5.59
CA PRO A 5 -0.50 -14.13 -4.92
C PRO A 5 0.25 -13.33 -3.84
N LEU A 6 -0.15 -12.07 -3.67
CA LEU A 6 0.43 -11.18 -2.66
C LEU A 6 0.25 -11.75 -1.25
N ASP A 7 1.35 -11.88 -0.49
CA ASP A 7 1.28 -12.31 0.92
C ASP A 7 0.79 -11.17 1.81
N THR A 8 -0.50 -11.23 2.16
CA THR A 8 -1.16 -10.23 3.01
C THR A 8 -0.50 -10.09 4.38
N ARG A 9 0.14 -11.14 4.92
CA ARG A 9 0.82 -11.10 6.23
C ARG A 9 2.12 -10.31 6.15
N GLU A 10 2.89 -10.49 5.08
CA GLU A 10 4.11 -9.71 4.89
C GLU A 10 3.80 -8.22 4.65
N ILE A 11 2.75 -7.93 3.87
CA ILE A 11 2.23 -6.57 3.71
C ILE A 11 1.85 -5.99 5.07
N GLY A 12 1.05 -6.70 5.88
CA GLY A 12 0.65 -6.23 7.21
C GLY A 12 1.83 -5.94 8.13
N LYS A 13 2.85 -6.80 8.13
CA LYS A 13 4.10 -6.59 8.88
C LYS A 13 4.83 -5.33 8.40
N ARG A 14 4.90 -5.10 7.08
CA ARG A 14 5.51 -3.89 6.50
C ARG A 14 4.81 -2.63 6.97
N LEU A 15 3.48 -2.57 6.89
CA LEU A 15 2.69 -1.43 7.35
C LEU A 15 2.92 -1.15 8.85
N ARG A 16 2.90 -2.22 9.67
CA ARG A 16 3.18 -2.12 11.10
C ARG A 16 4.58 -1.57 11.37
N THR A 17 5.57 -2.04 10.61
CA THR A 17 6.97 -1.64 10.75
C THR A 17 7.15 -0.15 10.49
N LEU A 18 6.55 0.37 9.42
CA LEU A 18 6.55 1.80 9.11
C LEU A 18 5.97 2.63 10.27
N ARG A 19 4.80 2.23 10.78
CA ARG A 19 4.18 2.89 11.94
C ARG A 19 5.10 2.87 13.16
N THR A 20 5.66 1.72 13.50
CA THR A 20 6.47 1.58 14.72
C THR A 20 7.82 2.28 14.62
N ASN A 21 8.41 2.33 13.43
CA ASN A 21 9.65 3.09 13.19
C ASN A 21 9.42 4.60 13.35
N ALA A 22 8.24 5.08 12.97
CA ALA A 22 7.78 6.44 13.27
C ALA A 22 7.34 6.64 14.74
N ARG A 23 7.49 5.62 15.60
CA ARG A 23 7.13 5.63 17.03
C ARG A 23 5.66 5.95 17.31
N MET A 24 4.77 5.66 16.37
CA MET A 24 3.34 5.92 16.50
C MET A 24 2.61 4.73 17.09
N LYS A 25 1.60 4.97 17.94
CA LYS A 25 0.59 3.99 18.34
C LYS A 25 -0.43 3.79 17.23
N GLN A 26 -1.13 2.65 17.24
CA GLN A 26 -2.19 2.40 16.25
C GLN A 26 -3.27 3.48 16.26
N VAL A 27 -3.67 3.97 17.45
CA VAL A 27 -4.68 5.02 17.56
C VAL A 27 -4.24 6.34 16.90
N GLU A 28 -2.95 6.67 16.96
CA GLU A 28 -2.41 7.90 16.38
C GLU A 28 -2.40 7.82 14.85
N LEU A 29 -1.90 6.70 14.31
CA LEU A 29 -1.91 6.51 12.86
C LEU A 29 -3.34 6.36 12.31
N SER A 30 -4.23 5.65 13.01
CA SER A 30 -5.62 5.50 12.55
C SER A 30 -6.34 6.84 12.46
N LEU A 31 -6.06 7.77 13.38
CA LEU A 31 -6.58 9.14 13.33
C LEU A 31 -6.04 9.91 12.12
N LEU A 32 -4.73 9.82 11.82
CA LEU A 32 -4.16 10.45 10.62
C LEU A 32 -4.74 9.88 9.32
N LEU A 33 -5.03 8.58 9.31
CA LEU A 33 -5.60 7.88 8.15
C LEU A 33 -7.13 8.03 8.04
N GLY A 34 -7.80 8.61 9.05
CA GLY A 34 -9.26 8.75 9.07
C GLY A 34 -10.00 7.41 9.16
N ILE A 35 -9.41 6.39 9.80
CA ILE A 35 -9.99 5.06 9.96
C ILE A 35 -10.11 4.65 11.43
N ALA A 36 -10.90 3.63 11.72
CA ALA A 36 -10.95 3.03 13.05
C ALA A 36 -9.63 2.32 13.38
N GLN A 37 -9.22 2.34 14.66
CA GLN A 37 -8.04 1.62 15.13
C GLN A 37 -8.14 0.09 14.89
N SER A 38 -9.35 -0.47 14.98
CA SER A 38 -9.62 -1.87 14.66
C SER A 38 -9.34 -2.20 13.19
N THR A 39 -9.67 -1.28 12.27
CA THR A 39 -9.38 -1.39 10.84
C THR A 39 -7.87 -1.41 10.59
N LEU A 40 -7.14 -0.48 11.21
CA LEU A 40 -5.67 -0.48 11.13
C LEU A 40 -5.07 -1.78 11.69
N SER A 41 -5.61 -2.29 12.80
CA SER A 41 -5.18 -3.57 13.39
C SER A 41 -5.44 -4.76 12.45
N LEU A 42 -6.53 -4.74 11.68
CA LEU A 42 -6.81 -5.76 10.68
C LEU A 42 -5.78 -5.73 9.53
N TYR A 43 -5.41 -4.53 9.07
CA TYR A 43 -4.36 -4.35 8.06
C TYR A 43 -3.00 -4.88 8.56
N GLU A 44 -2.59 -4.46 9.75
CA GLU A 44 -1.26 -4.80 10.31
C GLU A 44 -1.08 -6.28 10.66
N ARG A 45 -2.19 -7.03 10.81
CA ARG A 45 -2.16 -8.48 11.00
C ARG A 45 -2.31 -9.27 9.70
N GLY A 46 -2.45 -8.58 8.57
CA GLY A 46 -2.64 -9.19 7.25
C GLY A 46 -4.02 -9.82 7.04
N GLY A 47 -5.03 -9.40 7.81
CA GLY A 47 -6.39 -9.91 7.65
C GLY A 47 -7.10 -9.40 6.40
N ILE A 48 -6.74 -8.18 5.96
CA ILE A 48 -7.15 -7.61 4.68
C ILE A 48 -6.08 -6.64 4.19
N ILE A 49 -5.90 -6.54 2.87
CA ILE A 49 -5.05 -5.50 2.27
C ILE A 49 -5.80 -4.16 2.35
N PRO A 50 -5.15 -3.06 2.75
CA PRO A 50 -5.78 -1.75 2.74
C PRO A 50 -6.25 -1.36 1.33
N GLY A 51 -7.35 -0.61 1.29
CA GLY A 51 -7.78 0.04 0.06
C GLY A 51 -6.75 1.05 -0.44
N PHE A 52 -6.87 1.39 -1.71
CA PHE A 52 -5.88 2.19 -2.41
C PHE A 52 -5.65 3.58 -1.79
N GLU A 53 -6.70 4.22 -1.27
CA GLU A 53 -6.60 5.53 -0.63
C GLU A 53 -5.75 5.48 0.65
N ILE A 54 -5.82 4.37 1.39
CA ILE A 54 -4.99 4.14 2.56
C ILE A 54 -3.54 3.86 2.13
N LEU A 55 -3.32 3.08 1.07
CA LEU A 55 -1.97 2.84 0.55
C LEU A 55 -1.29 4.14 0.10
N ILE A 56 -2.00 5.03 -0.62
CA ILE A 56 -1.47 6.36 -0.95
C ILE A 56 -1.14 7.15 0.32
N ALA A 57 -2.02 7.14 1.32
CA ALA A 57 -1.77 7.85 2.57
C ALA A 57 -0.50 7.33 3.26
N TYR A 58 -0.25 6.01 3.27
CA TYR A 58 1.00 5.43 3.73
C TYR A 58 2.20 5.91 2.90
N MET A 59 2.11 5.87 1.57
CA MET A 59 3.19 6.33 0.68
C MET A 59 3.57 7.78 0.98
N LYS A 60 2.58 8.66 1.16
CA LYS A 60 2.80 10.08 1.46
C LYS A 60 3.33 10.30 2.87
N LEU A 61 2.80 9.59 3.87
CA LEU A 61 3.17 9.78 5.27
C LEU A 61 4.57 9.24 5.59
N PHE A 62 4.96 8.14 4.96
CA PHE A 62 6.23 7.45 5.24
C PHE A 62 7.27 7.60 4.13
N HIS A 63 6.95 8.32 3.04
CA HIS A 63 7.83 8.52 1.90
C HIS A 63 8.36 7.21 1.28
N VAL A 64 7.46 6.23 1.11
CA VAL A 64 7.75 4.92 0.54
C VAL A 64 6.96 4.69 -0.74
N SER A 65 7.47 3.82 -1.61
CA SER A 65 6.77 3.46 -2.85
C SER A 65 5.70 2.39 -2.61
N LEU A 66 4.81 2.16 -3.59
CA LEU A 66 3.80 1.12 -3.47
C LEU A 66 4.42 -0.27 -3.48
N GLU A 67 5.49 -0.50 -4.26
CA GLU A 67 6.24 -1.77 -4.26
C GLU A 67 6.74 -2.10 -2.86
N HIS A 68 7.27 -1.10 -2.15
CA HIS A 68 7.74 -1.28 -0.79
C HIS A 68 6.62 -1.69 0.16
N LEU A 69 5.43 -1.06 0.04
CA LEU A 69 4.26 -1.41 0.85
C LEU A 69 3.74 -2.81 0.56
N LEU A 70 3.79 -3.22 -0.72
CA LEU A 70 3.30 -4.51 -1.19
C LEU A 70 4.36 -5.62 -1.15
N CYS A 71 5.56 -5.33 -0.63
CA CYS A 71 6.71 -6.24 -0.57
C CYS A 71 7.18 -6.76 -1.94
N LEU A 72 7.03 -5.94 -3.00
CA LEU A 72 7.46 -6.24 -4.36
C LEU A 72 8.86 -5.69 -4.70
N ASP A 73 9.47 -4.95 -3.77
CA ASP A 73 10.78 -4.31 -3.94
C ASP A 73 11.94 -5.33 -4.05
N ALA A 74 11.80 -6.51 -3.42
CA ALA A 74 12.78 -7.58 -3.49
C ALA A 74 12.77 -8.35 -4.83
N ASP A 75 11.63 -8.36 -5.52
CA ASP A 75 11.44 -9.13 -6.75
C ASP A 75 11.83 -8.35 -8.01
N GLY A 76 12.33 -7.12 -7.85
CA GLY A 76 12.68 -6.24 -8.97
C GLY A 76 11.46 -5.83 -9.80
N PHE A 77 10.26 -5.91 -9.21
CA PHE A 77 9.02 -5.57 -9.89
C PHE A 77 8.92 -4.05 -10.00
N ASP A 78 9.06 -3.54 -11.22
CA ASP A 78 8.97 -2.10 -11.49
C ASP A 78 7.53 -1.74 -11.87
N LEU A 79 6.80 -1.07 -10.98
CA LEU A 79 5.45 -0.58 -11.31
C LEU A 79 5.48 0.64 -12.26
N SER A 80 6.65 1.17 -12.64
CA SER A 80 6.76 2.21 -13.67
C SER A 80 6.16 1.80 -15.03
N VAL A 81 6.00 0.49 -15.26
CA VAL A 81 5.29 -0.06 -16.43
C VAL A 81 3.81 0.31 -16.46
N ILE A 82 3.24 0.73 -15.32
CA ILE A 82 1.86 1.22 -15.23
C ILE A 82 1.86 2.69 -15.62
N SER A 83 1.20 3.02 -16.73
CA SER A 83 0.97 4.39 -17.17
C SER A 83 0.38 5.23 -16.03
N GLY A 84 1.09 6.30 -15.62
CA GLY A 84 0.69 7.20 -14.53
C GLY A 84 1.29 6.85 -13.14
N TYR A 85 2.11 5.79 -13.03
CA TYR A 85 2.78 5.44 -11.78
C TYR A 85 3.88 6.45 -11.39
N ASP A 86 4.57 7.05 -12.36
CA ASP A 86 5.54 8.12 -12.12
C ASP A 86 4.89 9.33 -11.41
N ASP A 87 3.63 9.62 -11.74
CA ASP A 87 2.87 10.70 -11.11
C ASP A 87 2.43 10.37 -9.67
N LEU A 88 2.33 9.07 -9.37
CA LEU A 88 2.03 8.48 -8.06
C LEU A 88 3.27 8.49 -7.15
N ARG A 89 4.45 8.21 -7.71
CA ARG A 89 5.73 8.03 -7.01
C ARG A 89 6.18 9.29 -6.23
N TYR A 90 5.70 10.47 -6.62
CA TYR A 90 6.03 11.74 -5.96
C TYR A 90 4.83 12.48 -5.36
N GLY A 91 3.66 11.83 -5.28
CA GLY A 91 2.48 12.42 -4.63
C GLY A 91 1.92 13.67 -5.31
N ALA A 92 2.35 13.97 -6.54
CA ALA A 92 1.97 15.15 -7.31
C ALA A 92 0.62 15.00 -8.03
N HIS A 93 0.13 13.77 -8.23
CA HIS A 93 -1.13 13.51 -8.92
C HIS A 93 -2.08 12.62 -8.11
N LYS A 94 -3.37 12.95 -8.13
CA LYS A 94 -4.44 12.13 -7.58
C LYS A 94 -4.92 11.21 -8.70
N LEU A 95 -4.75 9.90 -8.54
CA LEU A 95 -5.19 8.96 -9.58
C LEU A 95 -6.66 9.15 -9.92
N ASN A 96 -6.92 9.22 -11.22
CA ASN A 96 -8.27 9.26 -11.76
C ASN A 96 -8.92 7.87 -11.68
N ALA A 97 -10.23 7.81 -11.98
CA ALA A 97 -11.00 6.57 -11.85
C ALA A 97 -10.45 5.43 -12.73
N ASN A 98 -9.98 5.75 -13.94
CA ASN A 98 -9.46 4.79 -14.90
C ASN A 98 -8.12 4.19 -14.44
N GLU A 99 -7.22 5.02 -13.92
CA GLU A 99 -5.92 4.55 -13.41
C GLU A 99 -6.09 3.69 -12.15
N LYS A 100 -7.04 4.05 -11.27
CA LYS A 100 -7.43 3.20 -10.14
C LYS A 100 -7.94 1.84 -10.62
N GLU A 101 -8.77 1.81 -11.66
CA GLU A 101 -9.30 0.57 -12.22
C GLU A 101 -8.21 -0.29 -12.84
N GLN A 102 -7.31 0.28 -13.66
CA GLN A 102 -6.19 -0.44 -14.26
C GLN A 102 -5.25 -1.04 -13.21
N LEU A 103 -4.93 -0.28 -12.15
CA LEU A 103 -4.13 -0.78 -11.04
C LEU A 103 -4.86 -1.89 -10.28
N MET A 104 -6.16 -1.73 -10.02
CA MET A 104 -6.97 -2.77 -9.36
C MET A 104 -7.06 -4.04 -10.19
N THR A 105 -7.20 -3.93 -11.52
CA THR A 105 -7.13 -5.07 -12.43
C THR A 105 -5.78 -5.76 -12.31
N LEU A 106 -4.68 -5.01 -12.38
CA LEU A 106 -3.34 -5.56 -12.25
C LEU A 106 -3.16 -6.29 -10.91
N LEU A 107 -3.54 -5.65 -9.80
CA LEU A 107 -3.46 -6.23 -8.45
C LEU A 107 -4.39 -7.45 -8.29
N SER A 108 -5.56 -7.46 -8.94
CA SER A 108 -6.45 -8.62 -8.95
C SER A 108 -5.94 -9.80 -9.78
N THR A 109 -4.96 -9.55 -10.66
CA THR A 109 -4.28 -10.58 -11.45
C THR A 109 -3.23 -11.33 -10.59
N TYR A 110 -2.94 -10.85 -9.38
CA TYR A 110 -2.14 -11.53 -8.35
C TYR A 110 -3.02 -12.34 -7.38
N LYS A 111 -4.03 -13.05 -7.89
CA LYS A 111 -4.88 -13.96 -7.09
C LYS A 111 -4.40 -15.39 -7.13
#